data_AF-A0A1J7J4L3-F1
#
_entry.id   AF-A0A1J7J4L3-F1
#
_cell.length_a   1.000
_cell.length_b   1.000
_cell.length_c   1.000
_cell.angle_alpha   90.00
_cell.angle_beta   90.00
_cell.angle_gamma   90.00
#
_symmetry.space_group_name_H-M   'P 1'
#
loop_
_entity.id
_entity.type
_entity.pdbx_description
1 polymer ?
#
loop_
_entity_poly.entity_id
_entity_poly.type
_entity_poly.pdbx_seq_one_letter_code
_entity_poly.pdbx_strand_id
1 'polypeptide(L)'
;MASIHTLFGNHYGRGNAIVPLDAPPHGPRSEYFPQLAAAGKAGGSLFLGQHNHPGWQAFDSMQPNPVSTSDTQLGKEMGGLKFGKPHPASLDEIVAIKAAPVHAAAYLRTAGLDGIQRHGAHGYLLA
;
A
#
# COMPACT_ATOMS: atom_id res chain seq x y z
N MET A 1 -4.44 -22.77 -1.79
CA MET A 1 -4.22 -21.40 -2.29
C MET A 1 -4.45 -20.45 -1.13
N ALA A 2 -3.39 -19.85 -0.58
CA ALA A 2 -3.54 -18.85 0.46
C ALA A 2 -4.22 -17.61 -0.17
N SER A 3 -5.32 -17.15 0.43
CA SER A 3 -5.99 -15.93 -0.01
C SER A 3 -5.03 -14.75 0.13
N ILE A 4 -5.13 -13.74 -0.73
CA ILE A 4 -4.28 -12.54 -0.66
C ILE A 4 -4.46 -11.79 0.68
N HIS A 5 -5.59 -12.04 1.36
CA HIS A 5 -5.84 -11.68 2.76
C HIS A 5 -4.76 -12.16 3.74
N THR A 6 -4.07 -13.26 3.44
CA THR A 6 -2.98 -13.81 4.27
C THR A 6 -1.60 -13.26 3.95
N LEU A 7 -1.40 -12.66 2.76
CA LEU A 7 -0.11 -12.04 2.38
C LEU A 7 0.01 -10.60 2.89
N PHE A 8 -1.11 -9.87 2.92
CA PHE A 8 -1.19 -8.48 3.36
C PHE A 8 -2.27 -8.31 4.41
N GLY A 9 -2.06 -8.94 5.58
CA GLY A 9 -3.00 -8.92 6.71
C GLY A 9 -3.73 -7.59 6.87
N ASN A 10 -5.02 -7.67 7.20
CA ASN A 10 -6.03 -6.61 7.20
C ASN A 10 -5.77 -5.43 8.17
N HIS A 11 -4.52 -5.11 8.49
CA HIS A 11 -4.15 -4.26 9.61
C HIS A 11 -3.14 -3.19 9.21
N TYR A 12 -3.60 -2.17 8.50
CA TYR A 12 -3.10 -0.79 8.66
C TYR A 12 -4.30 0.16 8.84
N GLY A 13 -4.75 0.34 10.09
CA GLY A 13 -5.57 1.47 10.58
C GLY A 13 -7.05 1.60 10.15
N ARG A 14 -7.89 2.17 11.03
CA ARG A 14 -9.27 2.61 10.70
C ARG A 14 -9.21 3.79 9.70
N GLY A 15 -9.98 3.73 8.60
CA GLY A 15 -10.00 4.76 7.54
C GLY A 15 -9.11 4.46 6.32
N ASN A 16 -8.79 3.18 6.10
CA ASN A 16 -7.67 2.67 5.33
C ASN A 16 -7.67 3.01 3.81
N ALA A 17 -6.67 3.78 3.37
CA ALA A 17 -6.41 4.11 1.96
C ALA A 17 -5.67 3.00 1.18
N ILE A 18 -5.39 1.83 1.78
CA ILE A 18 -4.83 0.68 1.06
C ILE A 18 -5.81 0.22 -0.01
N VAL A 19 -5.32 -0.04 -1.23
CA VAL A 19 -6.07 -0.60 -2.35
C VAL A 19 -5.58 -2.04 -2.61
N PRO A 20 -6.16 -3.05 -1.93
CA PRO A 20 -5.78 -4.45 -2.12
C PRO A 20 -6.28 -4.96 -3.48
N LEU A 21 -5.62 -5.98 -4.03
CA LEU A 21 -5.94 -6.53 -5.36
C LEU A 21 -7.38 -7.10 -5.46
N ASP A 22 -7.94 -7.53 -4.32
CA ASP A 22 -9.29 -8.05 -4.17
C ASP A 22 -10.25 -7.01 -3.55
N ALA A 23 -9.93 -5.71 -3.66
CA ALA A 23 -10.79 -4.64 -3.16
C ALA A 23 -12.22 -4.80 -3.68
N PRO A 24 -13.24 -4.90 -2.80
CA PRO A 24 -14.62 -4.92 -3.25
C PRO A 24 -14.96 -3.57 -3.92
N PRO A 25 -15.86 -3.56 -4.91
CA PRO A 25 -16.27 -2.33 -5.60
C PRO A 25 -17.18 -1.43 -4.75
N HIS A 26 -17.38 -1.76 -3.47
CA HIS A 26 -18.29 -1.07 -2.55
C HIS A 26 -17.65 -0.87 -1.17
N GLY A 27 -18.23 0.04 -0.39
CA GLY A 27 -17.82 0.36 0.97
C GLY A 27 -17.04 1.68 1.09
N PRO A 28 -16.52 1.98 2.29
CA PRO A 28 -15.97 3.31 2.60
C PRO A 28 -14.85 3.75 1.66
N ARG A 29 -14.00 2.82 1.20
CA ARG A 29 -12.93 3.12 0.26
C ARG A 29 -13.45 3.65 -1.08
N SER A 30 -14.44 2.98 -1.67
CA SER A 30 -15.03 3.40 -2.94
C SER A 30 -15.82 4.70 -2.82
N GLU A 31 -16.27 5.05 -1.61
CA GLU A 31 -17.00 6.30 -1.33
C GLU A 31 -16.06 7.48 -1.06
N TYR A 32 -14.94 7.27 -0.37
CA TYR A 32 -14.04 8.37 0.03
C TYR A 32 -13.07 8.82 -1.06
N PHE A 33 -12.53 7.92 -1.87
CA PHE A 33 -11.59 8.36 -2.93
C PHE A 33 -12.21 9.35 -3.93
N PRO A 34 -13.47 9.20 -4.38
CA PRO A 34 -14.14 10.21 -5.19
C PRO A 34 -14.28 11.56 -4.49
N GLN A 35 -14.57 11.57 -3.18
CA GLN A 35 -14.65 12.80 -2.39
C GLN A 35 -13.28 13.48 -2.28
N LEU A 36 -12.22 12.70 -2.04
CA LEU A 36 -10.84 13.20 -2.04
C LEU A 36 -10.45 13.77 -3.41
N ALA A 37 -10.79 13.08 -4.50
CA ALA A 37 -10.49 13.54 -5.85
C ALA A 37 -11.22 14.86 -6.16
N ALA A 38 -12.51 14.96 -5.84
CA ALA A 38 -13.29 16.18 -6.05
C ALA A 38 -12.71 17.36 -5.26
N ALA A 39 -12.36 17.14 -3.98
CA ALA A 39 -11.77 18.17 -3.13
C ALA A 39 -10.36 18.57 -3.59
N GLY A 40 -9.50 17.60 -3.90
CA GLY A 40 -8.13 17.84 -4.33
C GLY A 40 -8.01 18.54 -5.69
N LYS A 41 -9.02 18.37 -6.55
CA LYS A 41 -9.11 19.00 -7.87
C LYS A 41 -9.90 20.31 -7.87
N ALA A 42 -10.44 20.72 -6.72
CA ALA A 42 -11.13 22.00 -6.60
C ALA A 42 -10.21 23.14 -7.05
N GLY A 43 -10.73 24.05 -7.87
CA GLY A 43 -9.93 25.14 -8.44
C GLY A 43 -9.04 24.76 -9.63
N GLY A 44 -9.21 23.56 -10.22
CA GLY A 44 -8.52 23.16 -11.45
C GLY A 44 -7.16 22.48 -11.24
N SER A 45 -6.85 22.07 -10.00
CA SER A 45 -5.63 21.34 -9.66
C SER A 45 -5.62 19.92 -10.21
N LEU A 46 -4.42 19.38 -10.47
CA LEU A 46 -4.22 17.94 -10.65
C LEU A 46 -4.09 17.27 -9.28
N PHE A 47 -4.69 16.10 -9.14
CA PHE A 47 -4.61 15.33 -7.90
C PHE A 47 -4.15 13.89 -8.17
N LEU A 48 -2.98 13.55 -7.61
CA LEU A 48 -2.31 12.27 -7.80
C LEU A 48 -2.26 11.48 -6.50
N GLY A 49 -2.47 10.16 -6.57
CA GLY A 49 -2.26 9.27 -5.43
C GLY A 49 -0.82 8.77 -5.37
N GLN A 50 -0.13 8.97 -4.25
CA GLN A 50 1.18 8.33 -4.04
C GLN A 50 0.97 6.87 -3.61
N HIS A 51 1.36 5.93 -4.48
CA HIS A 51 1.32 4.50 -4.18
C HIS A 51 2.64 4.08 -3.53
N ASN A 52 2.55 3.64 -2.27
CA ASN A 52 3.67 3.13 -1.50
C ASN A 52 3.46 1.67 -1.09
N HIS A 53 4.56 0.98 -0.82
CA HIS A 53 4.57 -0.32 -0.17
C HIS A 53 5.64 -0.31 0.93
N PRO A 54 5.29 -0.51 2.21
CA PRO A 54 6.21 -0.32 3.34
C PRO A 54 7.41 -1.27 3.30
N GLY A 55 7.21 -2.50 2.81
CA GLY A 55 8.26 -3.53 2.84
C GLY A 55 8.74 -3.75 4.27
N TRP A 56 10.05 -3.86 4.47
CA TRP A 56 10.69 -3.96 5.79
C TRP A 56 10.46 -2.77 6.75
N GLN A 57 9.87 -1.64 6.31
CA GLN A 57 9.46 -0.53 7.19
C GLN A 57 8.01 -0.66 7.71
N ALA A 58 7.46 -1.87 7.65
CA ALA A 58 6.21 -2.22 8.29
C ALA A 58 6.38 -2.35 9.81
N PHE A 59 5.55 -1.65 10.60
CA PHE A 59 5.53 -1.87 12.05
C PHE A 59 5.06 -3.28 12.39
N ASP A 60 5.72 -3.90 13.37
CA ASP A 60 5.48 -5.28 13.83
C ASP A 60 4.03 -5.48 14.28
N SER A 61 3.44 -4.46 14.93
CA SER A 61 2.04 -4.47 15.37
C SER A 61 1.02 -4.51 14.22
N MET A 62 1.44 -4.24 12.99
CA MET A 62 0.58 -4.21 11.80
C MET A 62 0.88 -5.36 10.85
N GLN A 63 2.16 -5.63 10.60
CA GLN A 63 2.61 -6.78 9.83
C GLN A 63 3.90 -7.32 10.47
N PRO A 64 3.81 -8.40 11.28
CA PRO A 64 4.96 -8.98 11.98
C PRO A 64 6.00 -9.63 11.04
N ASN A 65 5.57 -10.11 9.87
CA ASN A 65 6.39 -10.78 8.89
C ASN A 65 6.29 -10.10 7.51
N PRO A 66 6.80 -8.86 7.36
CA PRO A 66 6.68 -8.12 6.11
C PRO A 66 7.55 -8.70 5.00
N VAL A 67 7.09 -8.57 3.76
CA VAL A 67 7.90 -8.91 2.59
C VAL A 67 8.98 -7.86 2.34
N SER A 68 10.19 -8.28 1.98
CA SER A 68 11.31 -7.41 1.59
C SER A 68 12.23 -8.11 0.58
N THR A 69 13.32 -7.45 0.18
CA THR A 69 14.37 -8.03 -0.67
C THR A 69 15.27 -9.02 0.10
N SER A 70 15.34 -8.90 1.43
CA SER A 70 16.09 -9.80 2.33
C SER A 70 15.36 -9.96 3.68
N ASP A 71 15.89 -10.81 4.56
CA ASP A 71 15.40 -11.03 5.92
C ASP A 71 16.05 -10.11 6.97
N THR A 72 16.79 -9.09 6.53
CA THR A 72 17.45 -8.12 7.42
C THR A 72 16.41 -7.19 8.04
N GLN A 73 16.25 -7.27 9.37
CA GLN A 73 15.32 -6.41 10.10
C GLN A 73 15.88 -4.99 10.26
N LEU A 74 15.02 -3.99 10.13
CA LEU A 74 15.37 -2.62 10.45
C LEU A 74 15.49 -2.47 11.97
N GLY A 75 16.73 -2.41 12.48
CA GLY A 75 17.02 -2.30 13.92
C GLY A 75 16.73 -0.93 14.54
N LYS A 76 15.97 -0.07 13.87
CA LYS A 76 15.53 1.24 14.38
C LYS A 76 14.12 1.13 14.94
N GLU A 77 13.79 1.99 15.89
CA GLU A 77 12.43 2.16 16.38
C GLU A 77 11.91 3.55 15.98
N MET A 78 10.61 3.67 15.73
CA MET A 78 9.96 4.93 15.41
C MET A 78 8.79 5.14 16.37
N GLY A 79 8.88 6.18 17.22
CA GLY A 79 7.84 6.46 18.22
C GLY A 79 7.59 5.32 19.22
N GLY A 80 8.62 4.53 19.54
CA GLY A 80 8.52 3.36 20.42
C GLY A 80 7.92 2.12 19.75
N LEU A 81 7.65 2.16 18.44
CA LEU A 81 7.20 1.01 17.67
C LEU A 81 8.38 0.37 16.93
N LYS A 82 8.42 -0.96 16.97
CA LYS A 82 9.38 -1.79 16.26
C LYS A 82 8.88 -2.12 14.86
N PHE A 83 9.81 -2.30 13.93
CA PHE A 83 9.51 -2.88 12.61
C PHE A 83 9.48 -4.41 12.69
N GLY A 84 8.59 -5.04 11.91
CA GLY A 84 8.51 -6.50 11.82
C GLY A 84 9.78 -7.08 11.22
N LYS A 85 10.08 -8.35 11.54
CA LYS A 85 11.23 -9.06 10.93
C LYS A 85 10.81 -9.52 9.53
N PRO A 86 11.43 -9.02 8.45
CA PRO A 86 10.98 -9.36 7.11
C PRO A 86 11.38 -10.77 6.69
N HIS A 87 10.76 -11.24 5.62
CA HIS A 87 11.23 -12.38 4.82
C HIS A 87 11.57 -11.92 3.39
N PRO A 88 12.50 -12.63 2.71
CA PRO A 88 12.77 -12.37 1.29
C PRO A 88 11.56 -12.75 0.44
N ALA A 89 11.17 -11.88 -0.48
CA ALA A 89 10.03 -12.09 -1.35
C ALA A 89 10.17 -13.38 -2.17
N SER A 90 9.13 -14.21 -2.12
CA SER A 90 8.96 -15.33 -3.04
C SER A 90 8.62 -14.84 -4.46
N LEU A 91 8.74 -15.73 -5.46
CA LEU A 91 8.35 -15.41 -6.84
C LEU A 91 6.88 -15.03 -6.96
N ASP A 92 6.00 -15.70 -6.20
CA ASP A 92 4.56 -15.42 -6.21
C ASP A 92 4.27 -14.03 -5.61
N GLU A 93 4.96 -13.65 -4.54
CA GLU A 93 4.84 -12.31 -3.96
C GLU A 93 5.37 -11.24 -4.91
N ILE A 94 6.47 -11.49 -5.63
CA ILE A 94 6.97 -10.58 -6.66
C ILE A 94 5.92 -10.37 -7.76
N VAL A 95 5.19 -11.42 -8.16
CA VAL A 95 4.08 -11.29 -9.12
C VAL A 95 2.97 -10.39 -8.56
N ALA A 96 2.56 -10.59 -7.30
CA ALA A 96 1.55 -9.76 -6.65
C ALA A 96 2.00 -8.29 -6.47
N ILE A 97 3.25 -8.07 -6.05
CA ILE A 97 3.87 -6.74 -5.88
C ILE A 97 3.91 -5.98 -7.22
N LYS A 98 4.14 -6.66 -8.35
CA LYS A 98 4.09 -6.05 -9.68
C LYS A 98 2.66 -5.67 -10.10
N ALA A 99 1.67 -6.44 -9.68
CA ALA A 99 0.26 -6.22 -10.05
C ALA A 99 -0.40 -5.09 -9.25
N ALA A 100 -0.07 -4.96 -7.95
CA ALA A 100 -0.71 -3.98 -7.05
C ALA A 100 -0.70 -2.52 -7.54
N PRO A 101 0.38 -1.98 -8.15
CA PRO A 101 0.44 -0.60 -8.64
C PRO A 101 -0.47 -0.37 -9.86
N VAL A 102 -0.59 -1.37 -10.72
CA VAL A 102 -1.49 -1.32 -11.89
C VAL A 102 -2.93 -1.31 -11.41
N HIS A 103 -3.26 -2.18 -10.47
CA HIS A 103 -4.59 -2.21 -9.85
C HIS A 103 -4.91 -0.88 -9.14
N ALA A 104 -3.98 -0.35 -8.34
CA ALA A 104 -4.15 0.93 -7.66
C ALA A 104 -4.34 2.09 -8.65
N ALA A 105 -3.59 2.12 -9.75
CA ALA A 105 -3.76 3.12 -10.80
C ALA A 105 -5.15 3.05 -11.44
N ALA A 106 -5.62 1.85 -11.78
CA ALA A 106 -6.95 1.64 -12.35
C ALA A 106 -8.04 2.06 -11.36
N TYR A 107 -7.93 1.64 -10.09
CA TYR A 107 -8.87 1.97 -9.03
C TYR A 107 -8.95 3.49 -8.80
N LEU A 108 -7.81 4.16 -8.62
CA LEU A 108 -7.78 5.60 -8.35
C LEU A 108 -8.23 6.42 -9.56
N ARG A 109 -7.96 5.95 -10.79
CA ARG A 109 -8.52 6.55 -12.00
C ARG A 109 -10.05 6.47 -12.00
N THR A 110 -10.64 5.33 -11.64
CA THR A 110 -12.11 5.20 -11.54
C THR A 110 -12.69 6.11 -10.46
N ALA A 111 -11.92 6.40 -9.41
CA ALA A 111 -12.29 7.36 -8.38
C ALA A 111 -12.08 8.84 -8.77
N GLY A 112 -11.58 9.14 -9.97
CA GLY A 112 -11.46 10.50 -10.50
C GLY A 112 -10.11 11.20 -10.24
N LEU A 113 -9.12 10.50 -9.69
CA LEU A 113 -7.75 10.99 -9.60
C LEU A 113 -7.11 11.07 -11.00
N ASP A 114 -6.17 12.00 -11.18
CA ASP A 114 -5.50 12.22 -12.47
C ASP A 114 -4.37 11.22 -12.75
N GLY A 115 -3.96 10.46 -11.74
CA GLY A 115 -2.94 9.44 -11.88
C GLY A 115 -2.34 9.01 -10.55
N ILE A 116 -1.21 8.30 -10.64
CA ILE A 116 -0.44 7.86 -9.47
C ILE A 116 1.02 8.27 -9.58
N GLN A 117 1.64 8.49 -8.43
CA GLN A 117 3.09 8.53 -8.28
C GLN A 117 3.56 7.23 -7.61
N ARG A 118 4.57 6.57 -8.16
CA ARG A 118 5.18 5.39 -7.51
C ARG A 118 6.23 5.83 -6.50
N HIS A 119 6.08 5.43 -5.24
CA HIS A 119 7.06 5.73 -4.22
C HIS A 119 8.26 4.79 -4.30
N GLY A 120 9.37 5.28 -4.88
CA GLY A 120 10.65 4.59 -4.99
C GLY A 120 11.77 5.30 -4.22
N ALA A 121 11.46 5.81 -3.02
CA ALA A 121 12.42 6.56 -2.20
C ALA A 121 12.28 6.18 -0.71
N HIS A 122 13.14 6.76 0.12
CA HIS A 122 13.10 6.68 1.59
C HIS A 122 13.16 5.26 2.18
N GLY A 123 13.71 4.29 1.45
CA GLY A 123 13.90 2.92 1.93
C GLY A 123 12.62 2.09 2.01
N TYR A 124 11.54 2.49 1.34
CA TYR A 124 10.35 1.64 1.14
C TYR A 124 10.68 0.47 0.20
N LEU A 125 9.75 -0.44 -0.07
CA LEU A 125 10.04 -1.69 -0.79
C LEU A 125 10.75 -1.51 -2.14
N LEU A 126 10.45 -0.43 -2.88
CA LEU A 126 11.03 -0.18 -4.21
C LEU A 126 12.38 0.55 -4.16
N ALA A 127 12.78 1.09 -3.00
CA ALA A 127 13.96 1.93 -2.84
C ALA A 127 15.24 1.13 -2.57
#